data_AF-A0A529LKW5-F1
#
_entry.id   AF-A0A529LKW5-F1
#
_cell.length_a   1.000
_cell.length_b   1.000
_cell.length_c   1.000
_cell.angle_alpha   90.00
_cell.angle_beta   90.00
_cell.angle_gamma   90.00
#
_symmetry.space_group_name_H-M   'P 1'
#
loop_
_entity.id
_entity.type
_entity.pdbx_description
1 polymer ?
#
loop_
_entity_poly.entity_id
_entity_poly.type
_entity_poly.pdbx_seq_one_letter_code
_entity_poly.pdbx_strand_id
1 'polypeptide(L)'
;QKAPDQQNEIDWKARRQIAASDMPPPAKHDNWIKSSYPFVYGQFDPALFPTAEWRECNRMALAVLEIRNWASDMVDRDDPLLIEQIQARLLPRRGIFANPDEIIVTLGAQNALYMLASLLMTKGSKVAMEDPGYPDARSIFRLAGA
;
A
#
# COMPACT_ATOMS: atom_id res chain seq x y z
N GLN A 1 -37.31 30.73 -28.07
CA GLN A 1 -36.73 31.23 -26.81
C GLN A 1 -36.69 30.05 -25.84
N LYS A 2 -35.51 29.49 -25.57
CA LYS A 2 -35.34 28.32 -24.70
C LYS A 2 -35.16 28.81 -23.25
N ALA A 3 -35.96 28.28 -22.33
CA ALA A 3 -35.82 28.53 -20.89
C ALA A 3 -34.48 27.98 -20.38
N PRO A 4 -33.81 28.62 -19.41
CA PRO A 4 -32.57 28.10 -18.85
C PRO A 4 -32.87 26.92 -17.92
N ASP A 5 -32.17 25.80 -18.17
CA ASP A 5 -32.13 24.64 -17.27
C ASP A 5 -31.67 25.09 -15.88
N GLN A 6 -32.54 24.95 -14.88
CA GLN A 6 -32.14 24.99 -13.48
C GLN A 6 -31.39 23.69 -13.17
N GLN A 7 -30.07 23.70 -13.40
CA GLN A 7 -29.19 22.70 -12.81
C GLN A 7 -29.27 22.85 -11.28
N ASN A 8 -29.95 21.90 -10.63
CA ASN A 8 -29.92 21.69 -9.19
C ASN A 8 -28.53 21.13 -8.82
N GLU A 9 -27.47 21.92 -8.99
CA GLU A 9 -26.14 21.55 -8.55
C GLU A 9 -26.12 21.60 -7.02
N ILE A 10 -26.08 20.43 -6.41
CA ILE A 10 -25.91 20.29 -4.97
C ILE A 10 -24.56 20.91 -4.60
N ASP A 11 -24.60 22.03 -3.88
CA ASP A 11 -23.40 22.67 -3.35
C ASP A 11 -22.79 21.80 -2.24
N TRP A 12 -21.92 20.90 -2.65
CA TRP A 12 -21.17 20.02 -1.76
C TRP A 12 -20.18 20.78 -0.88
N LYS A 13 -19.78 22.01 -1.22
CA LYS A 13 -18.90 22.82 -0.36
C LYS A 13 -19.66 23.36 0.83
N ALA A 14 -20.89 23.86 0.62
CA ALA A 14 -21.76 24.31 1.72
C ALA A 14 -22.22 23.16 2.63
N ARG A 15 -22.27 21.92 2.13
CA ARG A 15 -22.67 20.73 2.90
C ARG A 15 -21.55 20.04 3.66
N ARG A 16 -20.27 20.31 3.33
CA ARG A 16 -19.12 19.74 4.04
C ARG A 16 -18.72 20.64 5.20
N GLN A 17 -18.76 20.11 6.42
CA GLN A 17 -18.32 20.86 7.60
C GLN A 17 -16.79 20.98 7.72
N ILE A 18 -16.04 20.10 7.05
CA ILE A 18 -14.57 20.08 7.02
C ILE A 18 -14.16 19.61 5.61
N ALA A 19 -13.23 20.31 4.95
CA ALA A 19 -12.65 19.78 3.71
C ALA A 19 -11.67 18.65 4.05
N ALA A 20 -11.65 17.56 3.29
CA ALA A 20 -10.74 16.45 3.57
C ALA A 20 -9.25 16.86 3.53
N SER A 21 -8.92 17.98 2.85
CA SER A 21 -7.61 18.64 2.86
C SER A 21 -7.25 19.31 4.19
N ASP A 22 -8.26 19.61 5.01
CA ASP A 22 -8.14 20.34 6.27
C ASP A 22 -8.16 19.39 7.46
N MET A 23 -8.26 18.07 7.22
CA MET A 23 -8.11 17.09 8.28
C MET A 23 -6.66 17.12 8.80
N PRO A 24 -6.46 17.31 10.11
CA PRO A 24 -5.13 17.26 10.69
C PRO A 24 -4.49 15.90 10.41
N PRO A 25 -3.15 15.84 10.26
CA PRO A 25 -2.45 14.56 10.10
C PRO A 25 -2.88 13.63 11.24
N PRO A 26 -3.09 12.33 10.95
CA PRO A 26 -3.58 11.39 11.95
C PRO A 26 -2.68 11.45 13.19
N ALA A 27 -3.28 11.79 14.33
CA ALA A 27 -2.57 11.90 15.59
C ALA A 27 -1.99 10.52 15.94
N LYS A 28 -0.67 10.38 15.87
CA LYS A 28 0.03 9.18 16.32
C LYS A 28 0.12 9.26 17.85
N HIS A 29 -0.67 8.44 18.53
CA HIS A 29 -0.53 8.30 19.98
C HIS A 29 0.68 7.40 20.28
N ASP A 30 1.74 7.97 20.85
CA ASP A 30 3.01 7.29 21.09
C ASP A 30 2.90 6.00 21.93
N ASN A 31 1.86 5.89 22.77
CA ASN A 31 1.62 4.74 23.64
C ASN A 31 0.22 4.13 23.43
N TRP A 32 -0.24 4.06 22.19
CA TRP A 32 -1.55 3.49 21.88
C TRP A 32 -1.77 2.10 22.52
N ILE A 33 -0.73 1.26 22.57
CA ILE A 33 -0.73 -0.09 23.16
C ILE A 33 -1.24 -0.11 24.61
N LYS A 34 -1.02 0.96 25.38
CA LYS A 34 -1.40 1.04 26.81
C LYS A 34 -2.83 1.57 27.02
N SER A 35 -3.52 1.93 25.96
CA SER A 35 -4.90 2.43 26.04
C SER A 35 -5.84 1.28 26.37
N SER A 36 -6.85 1.51 27.22
CA SER A 36 -7.84 0.47 27.55
C SER A 36 -8.61 -0.02 26.32
N TYR A 37 -8.78 0.84 25.31
CA TYR A 37 -9.44 0.53 24.04
C TYR A 37 -8.72 1.24 22.88
N PRO A 38 -7.68 0.62 22.28
CA PRO A 38 -6.89 1.26 21.24
C PRO A 38 -7.54 1.09 19.85
N PHE A 39 -8.44 2.02 19.49
CA PHE A 39 -8.98 2.10 18.12
C PHE A 39 -7.99 2.79 17.16
N VAL A 40 -6.77 2.25 17.07
CA VAL A 40 -5.70 2.82 16.25
C VAL A 40 -5.57 2.05 14.94
N TYR A 41 -5.79 2.77 13.83
CA TYR A 41 -5.70 2.21 12.49
C TYR A 41 -4.25 1.88 12.10
N GLY A 42 -4.07 0.79 11.34
CA GLY A 42 -2.78 0.40 10.76
C GLY A 42 -1.78 -0.24 11.74
N GLN A 43 -2.18 -0.47 12.98
CA GLN A 43 -1.38 -1.23 13.95
C GLN A 43 -1.86 -2.67 14.00
N PHE A 44 -0.93 -3.62 14.08
CA PHE A 44 -1.27 -5.03 14.32
C PHE A 44 -1.28 -5.31 15.82
N ASP A 45 -2.06 -6.31 16.24
CA ASP A 45 -2.02 -6.82 17.61
C ASP A 45 -0.80 -7.75 17.78
N PRO A 46 0.18 -7.41 18.64
CA PRO A 46 1.35 -8.26 18.86
C PRO A 46 1.00 -9.66 19.38
N ALA A 47 -0.11 -9.82 20.09
CA ALA A 47 -0.55 -11.13 20.61
C ALA A 47 -1.05 -12.07 19.50
N LEU A 48 -1.46 -11.53 18.35
CA LEU A 48 -1.86 -12.30 17.17
C LEU A 48 -0.69 -12.63 16.24
N PHE A 49 0.49 -12.07 16.49
CA PHE A 49 1.65 -12.33 15.67
C PHE A 49 2.20 -13.76 15.95
N PRO A 50 2.33 -14.63 14.92
CA PRO A 50 2.73 -16.02 15.08
C PRO A 50 4.23 -16.13 15.35
N THR A 51 4.63 -15.77 16.57
CA THR A 51 6.04 -15.60 16.96
C THR A 51 6.83 -16.91 16.90
N ALA A 52 6.20 -18.03 17.25
CA ALA A 52 6.85 -19.34 17.27
C ALA A 52 7.14 -19.83 15.84
N GLU A 53 6.14 -19.74 14.97
CA GLU A 53 6.22 -20.10 13.56
C GLU A 53 7.21 -19.19 12.83
N TRP A 54 7.16 -17.88 13.09
CA TRP A 54 8.11 -16.92 12.52
C TRP A 54 9.56 -17.24 12.90
N ARG A 55 9.79 -17.61 14.17
CA ARG A 55 11.12 -17.99 14.64
C ARG A 55 11.63 -19.25 13.94
N GLU A 56 10.77 -20.25 13.76
CA GLU A 56 11.14 -21.48 13.07
C GLU A 56 11.44 -21.21 11.58
N CYS A 57 10.59 -20.43 10.90
CA CYS A 57 10.84 -20.01 9.53
C CYS A 57 12.17 -19.24 9.39
N ASN A 58 12.48 -18.33 10.32
CA ASN A 58 13.74 -17.61 10.32
C ASN A 58 14.94 -18.54 10.51
N ARG A 59 14.84 -19.50 11.43
CA ARG A 59 15.87 -20.53 11.63
C ARG A 59 16.12 -21.36 10.37
N MET A 60 15.05 -21.72 9.67
CA MET A 60 15.13 -22.47 8.40
C MET A 60 15.77 -21.63 7.29
N ALA A 61 15.32 -20.39 7.10
CA ALA A 61 15.83 -19.48 6.06
C ALA A 61 17.30 -19.07 6.25
N LEU A 62 17.78 -19.09 7.50
CA LEU A 62 19.16 -18.81 7.85
C LEU A 62 20.05 -20.07 7.94
N ALA A 63 19.53 -21.24 7.58
CA ALA A 63 20.34 -22.45 7.50
C ALA A 63 21.44 -22.30 6.43
N VAL A 64 22.64 -22.82 6.70
CA VAL A 64 23.83 -22.65 5.84
C VAL A 64 23.58 -23.01 4.37
N LEU A 65 22.73 -24.01 4.11
CA LEU A 65 22.37 -24.40 2.75
C LEU A 65 21.54 -23.32 2.04
N GLU A 66 20.57 -22.72 2.74
CA GLU A 66 19.71 -21.66 2.21
C GLU A 66 20.47 -20.36 1.98
N ILE A 67 21.45 -20.06 2.83
CA ILE A 67 22.32 -18.87 2.63
C ILE A 67 22.95 -18.88 1.24
N ARG A 68 23.37 -20.05 0.74
CA ARG A 68 23.95 -20.16 -0.61
C ARG A 68 22.95 -19.85 -1.71
N ASN A 69 21.67 -20.11 -1.49
CA ASN A 69 20.61 -19.89 -2.47
C ASN A 69 20.31 -18.39 -2.61
N TRP A 70 20.07 -17.69 -1.48
CA TRP A 70 19.71 -16.27 -1.53
C TRP A 70 20.92 -15.32 -1.59
N ALA A 71 22.13 -15.77 -1.26
CA ALA A 71 23.37 -14.97 -1.44
C ALA A 71 23.95 -15.06 -2.86
N SER A 72 23.33 -15.85 -3.75
CA SER A 72 23.70 -15.87 -5.17
C SER A 72 23.29 -14.56 -5.86
N ASP A 73 24.04 -14.14 -6.88
CA ASP A 73 23.73 -12.93 -7.65
C ASP A 73 22.37 -13.06 -8.35
N MET A 74 21.39 -12.36 -7.81
CA MET A 74 20.04 -12.21 -8.35
C MET A 74 19.90 -10.78 -8.87
N VAL A 75 20.43 -10.52 -10.07
CA VAL A 75 20.58 -9.14 -10.60
C VAL A 75 19.21 -8.51 -10.91
N ASP A 76 18.37 -9.22 -11.66
CA ASP A 76 17.09 -8.70 -12.15
C ASP A 76 15.91 -9.59 -11.74
N ARG A 77 16.08 -10.47 -10.74
CA ARG A 77 15.05 -11.44 -10.34
C ARG A 77 14.83 -11.43 -8.84
N ASP A 78 13.56 -11.51 -8.48
CA ASP A 78 13.15 -11.79 -7.11
C ASP A 78 13.30 -13.27 -6.77
N ASP A 79 13.22 -13.60 -5.48
CA ASP A 79 13.30 -14.96 -4.98
C ASP A 79 12.18 -15.85 -5.61
N PRO A 80 12.54 -16.90 -6.37
CA PRO A 80 11.55 -17.70 -7.10
C PRO A 80 10.55 -18.42 -6.18
N LEU A 81 10.99 -18.83 -4.98
CA LEU A 81 10.14 -19.52 -4.03
C LEU A 81 9.12 -18.55 -3.43
N LEU A 82 9.51 -17.31 -3.14
CA LEU A 82 8.61 -16.25 -2.71
C LEU A 82 7.56 -15.95 -3.78
N ILE A 83 7.97 -15.80 -5.04
CA ILE A 83 7.05 -15.58 -6.17
C ILE A 83 6.04 -16.73 -6.28
N GLU A 84 6.49 -17.98 -6.20
CA GLU A 84 5.61 -19.16 -6.21
C GLU A 84 4.59 -19.10 -5.05
N GLN A 85 5.03 -18.79 -3.83
CA GLN A 85 4.11 -18.71 -2.69
C GLN A 85 3.10 -17.56 -2.81
N ILE A 86 3.50 -16.40 -3.37
CA ILE A 86 2.58 -15.29 -3.66
C ILE A 86 1.52 -15.74 -4.68
N GLN A 87 1.96 -16.34 -5.78
CA GLN A 87 1.09 -16.79 -6.87
C GLN A 87 0.12 -17.89 -6.40
N ALA A 88 0.59 -18.87 -5.64
CA ALA A 88 -0.21 -20.02 -5.23
C ALA A 88 -1.15 -19.73 -4.05
N ARG A 89 -0.76 -18.84 -3.13
CA ARG A 89 -1.48 -18.68 -1.83
C ARG A 89 -2.12 -17.32 -1.64
N LEU A 90 -1.56 -16.23 -2.17
CA LEU A 90 -2.03 -14.87 -1.91
C LEU A 90 -2.97 -14.35 -3.00
N LEU A 91 -2.55 -14.42 -4.26
CA LEU A 91 -3.30 -13.84 -5.38
C LEU A 91 -4.67 -14.50 -5.63
N PRO A 92 -4.83 -15.84 -5.58
CA PRO A 92 -6.11 -16.49 -5.86
C PRO A 92 -7.20 -16.12 -4.86
N ARG A 93 -6.83 -15.88 -3.60
CA ARG A 93 -7.76 -15.42 -2.55
C ARG A 93 -8.33 -14.04 -2.82
N ARG A 94 -7.71 -13.28 -3.74
CA ARG A 94 -8.13 -11.95 -4.19
C ARG A 94 -8.71 -11.97 -5.61
N GLY A 95 -8.86 -13.15 -6.23
CA GLY A 95 -9.34 -13.29 -7.61
C GLY A 95 -8.35 -12.79 -8.66
N ILE A 96 -7.05 -12.70 -8.31
CA ILE A 96 -6.00 -12.25 -9.21
C ILE A 96 -5.28 -13.47 -9.78
N PHE A 97 -5.13 -13.51 -11.10
CA PHE A 97 -4.34 -14.49 -11.84
C PHE A 97 -3.18 -13.76 -12.52
N ALA A 98 -1.96 -14.18 -12.23
CA ALA A 98 -0.74 -13.59 -12.78
C ALA A 98 0.30 -14.69 -12.98
N ASN A 99 1.09 -14.60 -14.06
CA ASN A 99 2.26 -15.43 -14.29
C ASN A 99 3.42 -14.97 -13.39
N PRO A 100 4.44 -15.82 -13.14
CA PRO A 100 5.56 -15.44 -12.28
C PRO A 100 6.32 -14.19 -12.74
N ASP A 101 6.40 -13.95 -14.06
CA ASP A 101 7.01 -12.79 -14.70
C ASP A 101 6.15 -11.51 -14.65
N GLU A 102 4.92 -11.62 -14.17
CA GLU A 102 4.01 -10.49 -13.92
C GLU A 102 4.00 -10.06 -12.44
N ILE A 103 4.87 -10.64 -11.61
CA ILE A 103 5.00 -10.36 -10.18
C ILE A 103 6.36 -9.74 -9.91
N ILE A 104 6.35 -8.59 -9.22
CA ILE A 104 7.54 -7.91 -8.72
C ILE A 104 7.43 -7.71 -7.21
N VAL A 105 8.47 -8.07 -6.48
CA VAL A 105 8.57 -7.83 -5.03
C VAL A 105 9.12 -6.43 -4.81
N THR A 106 8.44 -5.66 -3.96
CA THR A 106 8.81 -4.27 -3.66
C THR A 106 9.03 -4.11 -2.16
N LEU A 107 9.66 -2.99 -1.76
CA LEU A 107 9.80 -2.60 -0.35
C LEU A 107 8.48 -2.03 0.20
N GLY A 108 7.39 -2.76 0.01
CA GLY A 108 6.04 -2.38 0.39
C GLY A 108 5.30 -1.49 -0.63
N ALA A 109 4.02 -1.25 -0.34
CA ALA A 109 3.10 -0.56 -1.26
C ALA A 109 3.55 0.87 -1.62
N GLN A 110 4.17 1.60 -0.69
CA GLN A 110 4.69 2.95 -0.97
C GLN A 110 5.79 2.93 -2.03
N ASN A 111 6.71 1.96 -1.97
CA ASN A 111 7.78 1.81 -2.96
C ASN A 111 7.21 1.42 -4.33
N ALA A 112 6.23 0.51 -4.37
CA ALA A 112 5.52 0.17 -5.62
C ALA A 112 4.83 1.39 -6.25
N LEU A 113 4.11 2.20 -5.44
CA LEU A 113 3.45 3.41 -5.92
C LEU A 113 4.45 4.46 -6.41
N TYR A 114 5.59 4.59 -5.72
CA TYR A 114 6.68 5.47 -6.15
C TYR A 114 7.24 5.05 -7.50
N MET A 115 7.55 3.76 -7.68
CA MET A 115 8.03 3.23 -8.97
C MET A 115 7.03 3.48 -10.10
N LEU A 116 5.74 3.22 -9.87
CA LEU A 116 4.68 3.48 -10.85
C LEU A 116 4.61 4.97 -11.21
N ALA A 117 4.70 5.85 -10.21
CA ALA A 117 4.70 7.29 -10.43
C ALA A 117 5.93 7.75 -11.22
N SER A 118 7.13 7.29 -10.86
CA SER A 118 8.36 7.62 -11.58
C SER A 118 8.37 7.09 -13.03
N LEU A 119 7.73 5.96 -13.28
CA LEU A 119 7.68 5.34 -14.61
C LEU A 119 6.62 5.98 -15.53
N LEU A 120 5.44 6.25 -14.99
CA LEU A 120 4.25 6.57 -15.80
C LEU A 120 3.90 8.06 -15.82
N MET A 121 4.43 8.84 -14.88
CA MET A 121 4.01 10.23 -14.70
C MET A 121 5.06 11.23 -15.18
N THR A 122 4.57 12.35 -15.68
CA THR A 122 5.35 13.55 -16.00
C THR A 122 4.66 14.79 -15.43
N LYS A 123 5.34 15.94 -15.48
CA LYS A 123 4.78 17.21 -15.03
C LYS A 123 3.46 17.52 -15.74
N GLY A 124 2.39 17.73 -14.97
CA GLY A 124 1.04 18.00 -15.45
C GLY A 124 0.16 16.76 -15.65
N SER A 125 0.63 15.57 -15.24
CA SER A 125 -0.18 14.34 -15.28
C SER A 125 -1.44 14.48 -14.43
N LYS A 126 -2.57 13.98 -14.91
CA LYS A 126 -3.82 13.97 -14.13
C LYS A 126 -4.04 12.57 -13.57
N VAL A 127 -4.12 12.46 -12.24
CA VAL A 127 -4.37 11.18 -11.54
C VAL A 127 -5.68 11.28 -10.75
N ALA A 128 -6.55 10.30 -10.96
CA ALA A 128 -7.77 10.15 -10.16
C ALA A 128 -7.43 9.42 -8.85
N MET A 129 -7.94 9.93 -7.73
CA MET A 129 -7.78 9.34 -6.41
C MET A 129 -9.03 9.52 -5.56
N GLU A 130 -9.24 8.60 -4.63
CA GLU A 130 -10.34 8.64 -3.66
C GLU A 130 -10.23 9.84 -2.70
N ASP A 131 -11.39 10.29 -2.20
CA ASP A 131 -11.54 11.38 -1.23
C ASP A 131 -12.58 10.99 -0.15
N PRO A 132 -12.16 10.55 1.06
CA PRO A 132 -10.78 10.36 1.52
C PRO A 132 -10.09 9.12 0.91
N GLY A 133 -8.76 9.16 0.79
CA GLY A 133 -7.95 8.06 0.23
C GLY A 133 -6.58 7.96 0.89
N TYR A 134 -5.69 7.11 0.36
CA TYR A 134 -4.36 6.87 0.93
C TYR A 134 -3.45 8.13 0.84
N PRO A 135 -3.08 8.78 1.96
CA PRO A 135 -2.37 10.06 1.92
C PRO A 135 -0.98 9.99 1.28
N ASP A 136 -0.24 8.91 1.48
CA ASP A 136 1.12 8.79 0.96
C ASP A 136 1.14 8.66 -0.56
N ALA A 137 0.13 8.03 -1.17
CA ALA A 137 -0.06 8.01 -2.62
C ALA A 137 -0.20 9.44 -3.17
N ARG A 138 -0.95 10.32 -2.48
CA ARG A 138 -1.09 11.73 -2.85
C ARG A 138 0.25 12.46 -2.87
N SER A 139 1.08 12.22 -1.86
CA SER A 139 2.40 12.81 -1.73
C SER A 139 3.33 12.34 -2.84
N ILE A 140 3.33 11.03 -3.14
CA ILE A 140 4.12 10.43 -4.22
C ILE A 140 3.72 11.01 -5.58
N PHE A 141 2.42 11.09 -5.88
CA PHE A 141 1.94 11.59 -7.17
C PHE A 141 2.22 13.08 -7.38
N ARG A 142 2.09 13.89 -6.33
CA ARG A 142 2.50 15.31 -6.35
C ARG A 142 4.00 15.47 -6.58
N LEU A 143 4.82 14.63 -5.95
CA LEU A 143 6.28 14.63 -6.15
C LEU A 143 6.63 14.32 -7.61
N ALA A 144 5.91 13.40 -8.24
CA ALA A 144 6.05 13.06 -9.65
C ALA A 144 5.45 14.10 -10.62
N GLY A 145 4.83 15.16 -10.10
CA GLY A 145 4.38 16.31 -10.87
C GLY A 145 2.93 16.26 -11.37
N ALA A 146 2.07 15.43 -10.78
CA ALA A 146 0.61 15.52 -10.97
C ALA A 146 -0.04 16.69 -10.22
#